data_AF-A0A2N2QR65-F1
#
_entry.id   AF-A0A2N2QR65-F1
#
_cell.length_a   1.000
_cell.length_b   1.000
_cell.length_c   1.000
_cell.angle_alpha   90.00
_cell.angle_beta   90.00
_cell.angle_gamma   90.00
#
_symmetry.space_group_name_H-M   'P 1'
#
loop_
_entity.id
_entity.type
_entity.pdbx_description
1 polymer ?
#
loop_
_entity_poly.entity_id
_entity_poly.type
_entity_poly.pdbx_seq_one_letter_code
_entity_poly.pdbx_strand_id
1 'polypeptide(L)' 'MNHDLRLSWRTEVAVNRGLALALLDGVRAGIEHMKKENVPLDVIYRVILTPSQRRDTDWRH' A
#
# COMPACT_ATOMS: atom_id res chain seq x y z
N MET A 1 1.26 0.12 23.40
CA MET A 1 0.02 0.32 22.61
C MET A 1 0.12 1.46 21.59
N ASN A 2 1.31 1.84 21.09
CA ASN A 2 1.47 3.02 20.21
C ASN A 2 2.32 2.76 18.95
N HIS A 3 2.83 1.52 18.79
CA HIS A 3 3.69 1.14 17.66
C HIS A 3 2.85 0.67 16.47
N ASP A 4 1.83 -0.16 16.74
CA ASP A 4 0.94 -0.75 15.72
C ASP A 4 0.13 0.32 14.96
N LEU A 5 -0.30 1.38 15.64
CA LEU A 5 -1.02 2.51 15.02
C LEU A 5 -0.11 3.34 14.10
N ARG A 6 1.18 3.46 14.45
CA ARG A 6 2.15 4.20 13.64
C ARG A 6 2.55 3.41 12.40
N LEU A 7 2.72 2.10 12.54
CA LEU A 7 2.96 1.21 11.40
C LEU A 7 1.77 1.21 10.45
N SER A 8 0.54 1.19 11.00
CA SER A 8 -0.66 1.21 10.16
C SER A 8 -0.82 2.49 9.35
N TRP A 9 -0.58 3.63 9.98
CA TRP A 9 -0.58 4.90 9.28
C TRP A 9 0.47 4.96 8.16
N ARG A 10 1.69 4.44 8.40
CA ARG A 10 2.76 4.46 7.38
C ARG A 10 2.42 3.59 6.19
N THR A 11 1.89 2.39 6.43
CA THR A 11 1.46 1.47 5.37
C THR A 11 0.32 2.08 4.56
N GLU A 12 -0.67 2.69 5.21
CA GLU A 12 -1.79 3.35 4.53
C GLU A 12 -1.30 4.50 3.63
N VAL A 13 -0.41 5.37 4.13
CA VAL A 13 0.16 6.48 3.36
C VAL A 13 0.98 5.97 2.18
N ALA A 14 1.82 4.95 2.39
CA ALA A 14 2.63 4.36 1.33
C ALA A 14 1.75 3.77 0.21
N VAL A 15 0.67 3.08 0.57
CA VAL A 15 -0.25 2.54 -0.43
C VAL A 15 -1.01 3.64 -1.15
N ASN A 16 -1.52 4.66 -0.45
CA ASN A 16 -2.25 5.74 -1.11
C ASN A 16 -1.35 6.51 -2.10
N ARG A 17 -0.07 6.75 -1.75
CA ARG A 17 0.92 7.32 -2.68
C ARG A 17 1.22 6.39 -3.85
N GLY A 18 1.39 5.10 -3.58
CA GLY A 18 1.62 4.11 -4.63
C GLY A 18 0.46 4.01 -5.62
N LEU A 19 -0.79 4.11 -5.14
CA LEU A 19 -1.97 4.13 -6.01
C LEU A 19 -2.02 5.41 -6.86
N ALA A 20 -1.68 6.56 -6.28
CA ALA A 20 -1.58 7.80 -7.04
C ALA A 20 -0.52 7.71 -8.14
N LEU A 21 0.66 7.15 -7.85
CA LEU A 21 1.69 6.90 -8.86
C LEU A 21 1.24 5.88 -9.90
N ALA A 22 0.51 4.84 -9.51
CA ALA A 22 -0.04 3.87 -10.45
C ALA A 22 -1.02 4.52 -11.45
N LEU A 23 -1.81 5.50 -10.99
CA LEU A 23 -2.75 6.27 -11.80
C LEU A 23 -2.04 7.28 -12.73
N LEU A 24 -0.99 7.95 -12.25
CA LEU A 24 -0.32 9.02 -12.98
C LEU A 24 0.79 8.52 -13.92
N ASP A 25 1.62 7.58 -13.44
CA ASP A 25 2.84 7.11 -14.11
C ASP A 25 2.77 5.63 -14.51
N GLY A 26 1.64 4.98 -14.21
CA GLY A 26 1.37 3.59 -14.55
C GLY A 26 1.69 2.60 -13.43
N VAL A 27 1.08 1.42 -13.52
CA VAL A 27 1.07 0.37 -12.47
C VAL A 27 2.47 0.04 -11.92
N ARG A 28 3.49 -0.04 -12.79
CA ARG A 28 4.86 -0.36 -12.38
C ARG A 28 5.43 0.68 -11.40
N ALA A 29 5.17 1.97 -11.63
CA ALA A 29 5.65 3.04 -10.76
C ALA A 29 5.03 2.94 -9.36
N GLY A 30 3.73 2.63 -9.30
CA GLY A 30 3.04 2.40 -8.03
C GLY A 30 3.59 1.20 -7.26
N ILE A 31 3.82 0.07 -7.94
CA ILE A 31 4.41 -1.14 -7.32
C ILE A 31 5.81 -0.85 -6.76
N GLU A 32 6.69 -0.23 -7.54
CA GLU A 32 8.05 0.07 -7.10
C GLU A 32 8.08 1.04 -5.91
N HIS A 33 7.19 2.03 -5.87
CA HIS A 33 7.05 2.91 -4.72
C HIS A 33 6.65 2.14 -3.45
N MET A 34 5.59 1.33 -3.51
CA MET A 34 5.11 0.58 -2.34
C MET A 34 6.15 -0.43 -1.85
N LYS A 35 6.89 -1.08 -2.77
CA LYS A 35 8.01 -1.98 -2.41
C LYS A 35 9.10 -1.21 -1.68
N LYS A 36 9.47 -0.01 -2.14
CA LYS A 36 10.49 0.84 -1.50
C LYS A 36 10.08 1.27 -0.08
N GLU A 37 8.79 1.45 0.16
CA GLU A 37 8.22 1.76 1.48
C GLU A 37 7.95 0.51 2.35
N ASN A 38 8.39 -0.68 1.91
CA ASN A 38 8.22 -1.97 2.61
C ASN A 38 6.76 -2.41 2.83
N VAL A 39 5.85 -2.00 1.93
CA VAL A 39 4.48 -2.56 1.96
C VAL A 39 4.55 -4.05 1.59
N PRO A 40 3.86 -4.95 2.31
CA PRO A 40 3.81 -6.37 2.00
C PRO A 40 3.33 -6.63 0.55
N LEU A 41 3.98 -7.55 -0.15
CA LEU A 41 3.67 -7.82 -1.57
C LEU A 41 2.21 -8.26 -1.77
N ASP A 42 1.63 -9.02 -0.85
CA ASP A 42 0.23 -9.44 -0.93
C ASP A 42 -0.73 -8.25 -0.83
N VAL A 43 -0.40 -7.25 0.00
CA VAL A 43 -1.14 -5.97 0.08
C VAL A 43 -0.97 -5.23 -1.25
N ILE A 44 0.26 -5.08 -1.77
CA ILE A 44 0.54 -4.38 -3.03
C ILE A 44 -0.28 -4.97 -4.19
N TYR A 45 -0.22 -6.29 -4.37
CA TYR A 45 -0.97 -6.93 -5.45
C TYR A 45 -2.48 -6.81 -5.25
N ARG A 46 -2.97 -6.95 -4.01
CA ARG A 46 -4.38 -6.80 -3.68
C ARG A 46 -4.90 -5.41 -4.00
N VAL A 47 -4.20 -4.35 -3.58
CA VAL A 47 -4.68 -2.97 -3.76
C VAL A 47 -4.57 -2.47 -5.21
N ILE A 48 -3.64 -3.00 -6.00
CA ILE A 48 -3.45 -2.60 -7.41
C ILE A 48 -4.31 -3.44 -8.36
N LEU A 49 -4.30 -4.77 -8.23
CA LEU A 49 -4.93 -5.66 -9.20
C LEU A 49 -6.40 -5.94 -8.86
N THR A 50 -6.74 -5.89 -7.57
CA THR A 50 -8.08 -6.21 -7.07
C THR A 50 -8.52 -5.19 -6.00
N PRO A 51 -8.62 -3.89 -6.34
CA PRO A 51 -8.91 -2.85 -5.34
C PRO A 51 -10.21 -3.08 -4.55
N SER A 52 -11.18 -3.79 -5.13
CA SER A 52 -12.41 -4.21 -4.45
C SER A 52 -12.20 -5.21 -3.31
N GLN A 53 -11.03 -5.85 -3.22
CA GLN A 53 -10.66 -6.80 -2.16
C GLN A 53 -9.81 -6.17 -1.05
N ARG A 54 -9.57 -4.85 -1.07
CA ARG A 54 -8.88 -4.15 0.03
C ARG A 54 -9.54 -4.47 1.37
N ARG A 55 -8.71 -4.68 2.41
CA ARG A 55 -9.19 -4.97 3.77
C ARG A 55 -8.73 -3.88 4.71
N ASP A 56 -9.53 -3.56 5.72
CA ASP A 56 -9.14 -2.61 6.77
C ASP A 56 -7.95 -3.10 7.61
N THR A 57 -7.67 -4.41 7.57
CA THR A 57 -6.52 -5.03 8.25
C THR A 57 -5.22 -4.94 7.46
N ASP A 58 -5.25 -4.54 6.18
CA ASP A 58 -4.07 -4.43 5.31
C ASP A 58 -3.05 -3.42 5.83
N TRP A 59 -3.47 -2.58 6.77
CA TRP A 59 -2.64 -1.57 7.41
C TRP A 59 -1.92 -2.12 8.64
N ARG A 60 -2.37 -3.20 9.28
CA ARG A 60 -1.93 -3.57 10.64
C ARG A 60 -0.62 -4.38 10.74
N HIS A 61 0.32 -4.15 9.83
CA HIS A 61 1.58 -4.91 9.76
C HIS A 61 2.71 -4.27 10.55
#